data_AF-A0A258JTS0-F1
#
_entry.id   AF-A0A258JTS0-F1
#
_cell.length_a   1.000
_cell.length_b   1.000
_cell.length_c   1.000
_cell.angle_alpha   90.00
_cell.angle_beta   90.00
_cell.angle_gamma   90.00
#
_symmetry.space_group_name_H-M   'P 1'
#
loop_
_entity.id
_entity.type
_entity.pdbx_description
1 polymer ?
#
loop_
_entity_poly.entity_id
_entity_poly.type
_entity_poly.pdbx_seq_one_letter_code
_entity_poly.pdbx_strand_id
1 'polypeptide(L)'
;MLGLKLATDPRWVNIVESNIEEILTDHAWCEQKAASNAISLITQNSEKEELVTELMIIAQEEIEHFKMVHDLIKERGLTFGRERKDSYVNELFKFMKKDGSRNDALCERLLFSAMIEARSCERFKVLSENIKDPELAQFYRDLMISEAGHYTTFLAFAKKYADNVDVDKRWKEWIDYETSIITNYGKNETIKYADNVDVDKRWKEWIDYETSIITNYGKNETIHG
;
A
#
# COMPACT_ATOMS: atom_id res chain seq x y z
N MET A 1 -14.39 10.36 -4.98
CA MET A 1 -12.99 10.39 -5.48
C MET A 1 -12.09 10.25 -4.27
N LEU A 2 -11.17 9.28 -4.24
CA LEU A 2 -10.38 8.89 -3.04
C LEU A 2 -9.45 9.99 -2.49
N GLY A 3 -9.32 11.11 -3.18
CA GLY A 3 -8.56 12.28 -2.72
C GLY A 3 -7.04 12.16 -2.85
N LEU A 4 -6.51 11.01 -3.29
CA LEU A 4 -5.08 10.84 -3.60
C LEU A 4 -4.66 11.77 -4.75
N LYS A 5 -3.47 12.38 -4.62
CA LYS A 5 -2.95 13.33 -5.61
C LYS A 5 -2.28 12.69 -6.81
N LEU A 6 -1.64 11.53 -6.60
CA LEU A 6 -0.98 10.78 -7.66
C LEU A 6 -1.70 9.45 -7.89
N ALA A 7 -2.20 9.28 -9.11
CA ALA A 7 -2.64 7.99 -9.62
C ALA A 7 -1.42 7.07 -9.83
N THR A 8 -1.61 5.78 -9.61
CA THR A 8 -0.67 4.74 -9.99
C THR A 8 -0.51 4.75 -11.51
N ASP A 9 0.73 4.72 -11.97
CA ASP A 9 1.04 4.62 -13.38
C ASP A 9 0.56 3.27 -13.94
N PRO A 10 -0.29 3.22 -14.98
CA PRO A 10 -0.75 1.96 -15.57
C PRO A 10 0.37 1.03 -16.03
N ARG A 11 1.57 1.56 -16.32
CA ARG A 11 2.76 0.75 -16.65
C ARG A 11 3.16 -0.18 -15.50
N TRP A 12 2.78 0.14 -14.26
CA TRP A 12 3.00 -0.71 -13.08
C TRP A 12 2.39 -2.11 -13.25
N VAL A 13 1.30 -2.24 -14.00
CA VAL A 13 0.66 -3.55 -14.24
C VAL A 13 1.58 -4.52 -14.98
N ASN A 14 2.45 -4.05 -15.87
CA ASN A 14 3.40 -4.92 -16.58
C ASN A 14 4.38 -5.59 -15.60
N ILE A 15 4.73 -4.90 -14.51
CA ILE A 15 5.61 -5.44 -13.47
C ILE A 15 4.87 -6.53 -12.69
N VAL A 16 3.62 -6.26 -12.33
CA VAL A 16 2.76 -7.23 -11.64
C VAL A 16 2.59 -8.50 -12.46
N GLU A 17 2.31 -8.38 -13.76
CA GLU A 17 2.20 -9.52 -14.67
C GLU A 17 3.50 -10.34 -14.73
N SER A 18 4.66 -9.68 -14.70
CA SER A 18 5.96 -10.36 -14.75
C SER A 18 6.35 -11.08 -13.45
N ASN A 19 5.65 -10.83 -12.35
CA ASN A 19 6.03 -11.32 -11.02
C ASN A 19 4.83 -11.66 -10.13
N ILE A 20 3.81 -12.31 -10.70
CA ILE A 20 2.50 -12.48 -10.06
C ILE A 20 2.56 -13.28 -8.75
N GLU A 21 3.43 -14.28 -8.62
CA GLU A 21 3.60 -15.07 -7.38
C GLU A 21 4.04 -14.19 -6.20
N GLU A 22 4.97 -13.28 -6.47
CA GLU A 22 5.48 -12.37 -5.45
C GLU A 22 4.42 -11.36 -5.02
N ILE A 23 3.67 -10.82 -5.99
CA ILE A 23 2.59 -9.86 -5.74
C ILE A 23 1.45 -10.50 -4.97
N LEU A 24 0.99 -11.69 -5.35
CA LEU A 24 -0.06 -12.39 -4.63
C LEU A 24 0.39 -12.77 -3.21
N THR A 25 1.65 -13.17 -3.04
CA THR A 25 2.20 -13.43 -1.70
C THR A 25 2.16 -12.18 -0.83
N ASP A 26 2.65 -11.04 -1.36
CA ASP A 26 2.67 -9.77 -0.63
C ASP A 26 1.26 -9.30 -0.28
N HIS A 27 0.35 -9.34 -1.26
CA HIS A 27 -1.06 -9.01 -1.10
C HIS A 27 -1.72 -9.88 -0.01
N ALA A 28 -1.53 -11.20 -0.02
CA ALA A 28 -2.07 -12.06 1.02
C ALA A 28 -1.59 -11.64 2.42
N TRP A 29 -0.31 -11.28 2.57
CA TRP A 29 0.19 -10.76 3.84
C TRP A 29 -0.38 -9.39 4.21
N CYS A 30 -0.67 -8.51 3.24
CA CYS A 30 -1.36 -7.25 3.48
C CYS A 30 -2.75 -7.47 4.10
N GLU A 31 -3.55 -8.39 3.56
CA GLU A 31 -4.91 -8.65 4.08
C GLU A 31 -4.84 -9.20 5.52
N GLN A 32 -3.92 -10.13 5.78
CA GLN A 32 -3.71 -10.66 7.13
C GLN A 32 -3.28 -9.55 8.12
N LYS A 33 -2.45 -8.60 7.67
CA LYS A 33 -2.02 -7.46 8.47
C LYS A 33 -3.16 -6.45 8.70
N ALA A 34 -4.04 -6.24 7.72
CA ALA A 34 -5.24 -5.41 7.85
C ALA A 34 -6.18 -5.99 8.92
N ALA A 35 -6.48 -7.30 8.84
CA ALA A 35 -7.25 -8.02 9.86
C ALA A 35 -6.62 -7.89 11.27
N SER A 36 -5.30 -8.11 11.37
CA SER A 36 -4.57 -8.01 12.64
C SER A 36 -4.61 -6.59 13.23
N ASN A 37 -4.56 -5.58 12.36
CA ASN A 37 -4.67 -4.18 12.75
C ASN A 37 -6.07 -3.86 13.30
N ALA A 38 -7.13 -4.32 12.64
CA ALA A 38 -8.51 -4.16 13.10
C ALA A 38 -8.70 -4.80 14.49
N ILE A 39 -8.22 -6.04 14.69
CA ILE A 39 -8.26 -6.73 15.99
C ILE A 39 -7.50 -5.97 17.08
N SER A 40 -6.35 -5.38 16.73
CA SER A 40 -5.56 -4.57 17.66
C SER A 40 -6.31 -3.30 18.07
N LEU A 41 -6.95 -2.62 17.12
CA LEU A 41 -7.77 -1.44 17.37
C LEU A 41 -8.98 -1.76 18.28
N ILE A 42 -9.65 -2.90 18.06
CA ILE A 42 -10.72 -3.39 18.94
C ILE A 42 -10.21 -3.55 20.37
N THR A 43 -9.11 -4.28 20.54
CA THR A 43 -8.53 -4.58 21.86
C THR A 43 -8.16 -3.29 22.61
N GLN A 44 -7.63 -2.30 21.89
CA GLN A 44 -7.19 -1.04 22.47
C GLN A 44 -8.32 -0.03 22.72
N ASN A 45 -9.54 -0.27 22.23
CA ASN A 45 -10.65 0.69 22.24
C ASN A 45 -11.99 0.01 22.52
N SER A 46 -11.99 -1.03 23.38
CA SER A 46 -13.16 -1.89 23.64
C SER A 46 -14.37 -1.15 24.20
N GLU A 47 -14.20 0.05 24.75
CA GLU A 47 -15.31 0.91 25.21
C GLU A 47 -16.09 1.58 24.08
N LYS A 48 -15.57 1.57 22.84
CA LYS A 48 -16.19 2.22 21.68
C LYS A 48 -17.04 1.21 20.89
N GLU A 49 -18.24 0.90 21.38
CA GLU A 49 -19.10 -0.18 20.86
C GLU A 49 -19.28 -0.18 19.33
N GLU A 50 -19.60 0.97 18.73
CA GLU A 50 -19.79 1.06 17.28
C GLU A 50 -18.48 0.80 16.49
N LEU A 51 -17.34 1.31 16.98
CA LEU A 51 -16.03 1.01 16.42
C LEU A 51 -15.76 -0.50 16.49
N VAL A 52 -16.05 -1.12 17.62
CA VAL A 52 -15.82 -2.56 17.82
C VAL A 52 -16.66 -3.38 16.85
N THR A 53 -17.95 -3.06 16.71
CA THR A 53 -18.87 -3.75 15.78
C THR A 53 -18.35 -3.69 14.34
N GLU A 54 -18.03 -2.50 13.85
CA GLU A 54 -17.59 -2.33 12.46
C GLU A 54 -16.21 -2.95 12.21
N LEU A 55 -15.26 -2.80 13.14
CA LEU A 55 -13.94 -3.41 12.98
C LEU A 55 -13.97 -4.94 13.05
N MET A 56 -14.97 -5.55 13.70
CA MET A 56 -15.16 -7.01 13.63
C MET A 56 -15.60 -7.46 12.24
N ILE A 57 -16.43 -6.66 11.55
CA ILE A 57 -16.85 -6.93 10.17
C ILE A 57 -15.63 -6.81 9.25
N ILE A 58 -14.90 -5.69 9.32
CA ILE A 58 -13.67 -5.50 8.53
C ILE A 58 -12.68 -6.64 8.78
N ALA A 59 -12.41 -6.99 10.05
CA ALA A 59 -11.48 -8.08 10.35
C ALA A 59 -11.90 -9.43 9.75
N GLN A 60 -13.21 -9.71 9.66
CA GLN A 60 -13.71 -10.93 9.01
C GLN A 60 -13.52 -10.87 7.49
N GLU A 61 -13.92 -9.75 6.88
CA GLU A 61 -13.75 -9.53 5.43
C GLU A 61 -12.29 -9.64 5.01
N GLU A 62 -11.35 -9.09 5.78
CA GLU A 62 -9.92 -9.18 5.46
C GLU A 62 -9.34 -10.59 5.60
N ILE A 63 -9.87 -11.39 6.52
CA ILE A 63 -9.51 -12.82 6.58
C ILE A 63 -10.12 -13.58 5.40
N GLU A 64 -11.28 -13.18 4.91
CA GLU A 64 -11.86 -13.72 3.68
C GLU A 64 -11.03 -13.32 2.46
N HIS A 65 -10.61 -12.06 2.33
CA HIS A 65 -9.70 -11.59 1.28
C HIS A 65 -8.38 -12.38 1.31
N PHE A 66 -7.76 -12.53 2.49
CA PHE A 66 -6.55 -13.32 2.67
C PHE A 66 -6.73 -14.75 2.14
N LYS A 67 -7.85 -15.39 2.51
CA LYS A 67 -8.19 -16.73 2.04
C LYS A 67 -8.32 -16.77 0.52
N MET A 68 -9.00 -15.79 -0.08
CA MET A 68 -9.21 -15.70 -1.52
C MET A 68 -7.88 -15.58 -2.28
N VAL A 69 -6.97 -14.70 -1.84
CA VAL A 69 -5.63 -14.55 -2.44
C VAL A 69 -4.83 -15.85 -2.28
N HIS A 70 -4.88 -16.48 -1.11
CA HIS A 70 -4.19 -17.74 -0.87
C HIS A 70 -4.73 -18.90 -1.74
N ASP A 71 -6.04 -18.96 -1.98
CA ASP A 71 -6.60 -19.95 -2.88
C ASP A 71 -6.21 -19.68 -4.35
N LEU A 72 -6.16 -18.42 -4.79
CA LEU A 72 -5.60 -18.06 -6.11
C LEU A 72 -4.15 -18.53 -6.28
N ILE A 73 -3.31 -18.33 -5.26
CA ILE A 73 -1.92 -18.83 -5.25
C ILE A 73 -1.91 -20.36 -5.49
N LYS A 74 -2.74 -21.10 -4.75
CA LYS A 74 -2.82 -22.57 -4.88
C LYS A 74 -3.35 -23.03 -6.23
N GLU A 75 -4.45 -22.43 -6.70
CA GLU A 75 -5.10 -22.81 -7.96
C GLU A 75 -4.17 -22.58 -9.17
N ARG A 76 -3.30 -21.59 -9.07
CA ARG A 76 -2.28 -21.27 -10.08
C ARG A 76 -0.99 -22.09 -9.92
N GLY A 77 -0.92 -22.98 -8.95
CA GLY A 77 0.26 -23.82 -8.68
C GLY A 77 1.47 -23.02 -8.19
N LEU A 78 1.24 -21.84 -7.61
CA LEU A 78 2.26 -20.95 -7.09
C LEU A 78 2.59 -21.29 -5.63
N THR A 79 3.73 -20.82 -5.14
CA THR A 79 4.15 -21.01 -3.75
C THR A 79 3.78 -19.80 -2.90
N PHE A 80 3.08 -20.01 -1.79
CA PHE A 80 2.87 -18.94 -0.82
C PHE A 80 4.18 -18.65 -0.07
N GLY A 81 4.78 -17.50 -0.38
CA GLY A 81 6.07 -17.11 0.17
C GLY A 81 5.99 -16.53 1.59
N ARG A 82 7.16 -16.27 2.19
CA ARG A 82 7.27 -15.65 3.51
C ARG A 82 6.89 -14.17 3.46
N GLU A 83 6.43 -13.68 4.61
CA GLU A 83 6.22 -12.25 4.83
C GLU A 83 7.54 -11.48 4.68
N ARG A 84 7.45 -10.29 4.08
CA ARG A 84 8.55 -9.35 3.90
C ARG A 84 8.14 -7.99 4.43
N LYS A 85 9.15 -7.20 4.80
CA LYS A 85 8.94 -5.82 5.25
C LYS A 85 8.45 -4.94 4.11
N ASP A 86 7.31 -4.31 4.33
CA ASP A 86 6.78 -3.31 3.41
C ASP A 86 7.41 -1.94 3.71
N SER A 87 8.25 -1.46 2.80
CA SER A 87 8.93 -0.17 2.96
C SER A 87 7.96 1.02 2.89
N TYR A 88 6.91 0.94 2.06
CA TYR A 88 5.90 1.98 1.91
C TYR A 88 5.08 2.14 3.21
N VAL A 89 4.59 1.03 3.76
CA VAL A 89 3.85 1.02 5.03
C VAL A 89 4.73 1.53 6.17
N ASN A 90 6.01 1.15 6.19
CA ASN A 90 6.95 1.62 7.20
C ASN A 90 7.22 3.13 7.11
N GLU A 91 7.30 3.72 5.91
CA GLU A 91 7.41 5.18 5.77
C GLU A 91 6.15 5.88 6.25
N LEU A 92 4.95 5.40 5.87
CA LEU A 92 3.69 5.94 6.38
C LEU A 92 3.59 5.85 7.91
N PHE A 93 4.03 4.74 8.50
CA PHE A 93 4.01 4.55 9.94
C PHE A 93 4.88 5.59 10.67
N LYS A 94 5.98 6.06 10.06
CA LYS A 94 6.83 7.12 10.64
C LYS A 94 6.14 8.48 10.68
N PHE A 95 5.12 8.71 9.85
CA PHE A 95 4.40 9.98 9.79
C PHE A 95 3.31 10.14 10.86
N MET A 96 2.89 9.04 11.47
CA MET A 96 1.96 9.09 12.59
C MET A 96 2.54 9.91 13.73
N LYS A 97 1.71 10.78 14.32
CA LYS A 97 2.06 11.47 15.56
C LYS A 97 2.05 10.49 16.73
N LYS A 98 2.97 10.69 17.67
CA LYS A 98 3.16 9.81 18.84
C LYS A 98 2.83 10.51 20.17
N ASP A 99 2.60 11.81 20.11
CA ASP A 99 2.19 12.66 21.20
C ASP A 99 0.66 12.82 21.22
N GLY A 100 0.13 13.27 22.36
CA GLY A 100 -1.29 13.52 22.55
C GLY A 100 -2.00 12.52 23.46
N SER A 101 -3.32 12.58 23.45
CA SER A 101 -4.21 11.72 24.22
C SER A 101 -4.39 10.34 23.58
N ARG A 102 -5.06 9.44 24.30
CA ARG A 102 -5.46 8.13 23.76
C ARG A 102 -6.35 8.26 22.51
N ASN A 103 -7.23 9.26 22.46
CA ASN A 103 -8.09 9.49 21.30
C ASN A 103 -7.31 10.11 20.12
N ASP A 104 -6.31 10.94 20.38
CA ASP A 104 -5.41 11.44 19.32
C ASP A 104 -4.63 10.28 18.67
N ALA A 105 -4.10 9.36 19.49
CA ALA A 105 -3.42 8.16 19.00
C ALA A 105 -4.35 7.23 18.20
N LEU A 106 -5.60 7.06 18.63
CA LEU A 106 -6.64 6.35 17.87
C LEU A 106 -6.88 7.04 16.52
N CYS A 107 -7.06 8.36 16.51
CA CYS A 107 -7.29 9.13 15.30
C CYS A 107 -6.12 8.95 14.30
N GLU A 108 -4.87 9.04 14.74
CA GLU A 108 -3.70 8.81 13.88
C GLU A 108 -3.68 7.39 13.31
N ARG A 109 -4.04 6.38 14.12
CA ARG A 109 -4.09 4.99 13.65
C ARG A 109 -5.21 4.76 12.63
N LEU A 110 -6.37 5.37 12.82
CA LEU A 110 -7.50 5.31 11.88
C LEU A 110 -7.17 6.01 10.55
N LEU A 111 -6.50 7.18 10.60
CA LEU A 111 -6.05 7.86 9.38
C LEU A 111 -4.96 7.09 8.64
N PHE A 112 -4.03 6.46 9.37
CA PHE A 112 -3.05 5.56 8.79
C PHE A 112 -3.74 4.39 8.06
N SER A 113 -4.70 3.72 8.71
CA SER A 113 -5.48 2.65 8.07
C SER A 113 -6.23 3.14 6.84
N ALA A 114 -6.92 4.27 6.92
CA ALA A 114 -7.59 4.87 5.77
C ALA A 114 -6.64 5.15 4.59
N MET A 115 -5.39 5.53 4.85
CA MET A 115 -4.38 5.77 3.79
C MET A 115 -3.94 4.48 3.10
N ILE A 116 -3.81 3.39 3.86
CA ILE A 116 -3.50 2.07 3.28
C ILE A 116 -4.64 1.65 2.34
N GLU A 117 -5.88 1.63 2.81
CA GLU A 117 -7.01 1.17 2.00
C GLU A 117 -7.27 2.07 0.79
N ALA A 118 -7.07 3.39 0.94
CA ALA A 118 -7.17 4.31 -0.19
C ALA A 118 -6.16 3.99 -1.31
N ARG A 119 -4.92 3.64 -0.96
CA ARG A 119 -3.89 3.26 -1.93
C ARG A 119 -4.13 1.84 -2.47
N SER A 120 -4.58 0.90 -1.65
CA SER A 120 -4.99 -0.44 -2.08
C SER A 120 -6.10 -0.35 -3.13
N CYS A 121 -7.18 0.38 -2.82
CA CYS A 121 -8.30 0.63 -3.74
C CYS A 121 -7.82 1.21 -5.09
N GLU A 122 -6.93 2.20 -5.05
CA GLU A 122 -6.41 2.83 -6.25
C GLU A 122 -5.55 1.87 -7.10
N ARG A 123 -4.69 1.07 -6.47
CA ARG A 123 -3.89 0.04 -7.17
C ARG A 123 -4.76 -1.08 -7.73
N PHE A 124 -5.75 -1.56 -6.98
CA PHE A 124 -6.68 -2.58 -7.43
C PHE A 124 -7.55 -2.09 -8.58
N LYS A 125 -7.94 -0.82 -8.58
CA LYS A 125 -8.58 -0.19 -9.75
C LYS A 125 -7.68 -0.28 -10.98
N VAL A 126 -6.42 0.14 -10.86
CA VAL A 126 -5.45 0.09 -11.97
C VAL A 126 -5.22 -1.34 -12.44
N LEU A 127 -5.12 -2.33 -11.55
CA LEU A 127 -5.04 -3.75 -11.94
C LEU A 127 -6.28 -4.19 -12.69
N SER A 128 -7.47 -3.94 -12.14
CA SER A 128 -8.74 -4.36 -12.72
C SER A 128 -8.97 -3.81 -14.13
N GLU A 129 -8.45 -2.61 -14.42
CA GLU A 129 -8.62 -1.94 -15.70
C GLU A 129 -7.56 -2.31 -16.75
N ASN A 130 -6.39 -2.83 -16.33
CA ASN A 130 -5.23 -2.95 -17.21
C ASN A 130 -4.56 -4.34 -17.23
N ILE A 131 -4.84 -5.24 -16.27
CA ILE A 131 -4.25 -6.58 -16.29
C ILE A 131 -4.89 -7.43 -17.39
N LYS A 132 -4.08 -8.20 -18.13
CA LYS A 132 -4.57 -9.01 -19.26
C LYS A 132 -5.37 -10.23 -18.81
N ASP A 133 -5.08 -10.73 -17.61
CA ASP A 133 -5.74 -11.89 -17.05
C ASP A 133 -7.16 -11.52 -16.57
N PRO A 134 -8.22 -12.02 -17.24
CA PRO A 134 -9.59 -11.60 -16.95
C PRO A 134 -10.10 -12.07 -15.58
N GLU A 135 -9.56 -13.18 -15.06
CA GLU A 135 -9.92 -13.68 -13.72
C GLU A 135 -9.33 -12.74 -12.65
N LEU A 136 -8.06 -12.38 -12.79
CA LEU A 136 -7.43 -11.41 -11.89
C LEU A 136 -8.04 -10.02 -12.03
N ALA A 137 -8.42 -9.60 -13.24
CA ALA A 137 -9.07 -8.32 -13.46
C ALA A 137 -10.39 -8.22 -12.68
N GLN A 138 -11.22 -9.26 -12.76
CA GLN A 138 -12.47 -9.32 -12.00
C GLN A 138 -12.22 -9.42 -10.49
N PHE A 139 -11.26 -10.24 -10.07
CA PHE A 139 -10.86 -10.38 -8.68
C PHE A 139 -10.47 -9.04 -8.03
N TYR A 140 -9.54 -8.29 -8.66
CA TYR A 140 -9.12 -6.99 -8.16
C TYR A 140 -10.23 -5.93 -8.27
N ARG A 141 -11.18 -6.09 -9.20
CA ARG A 141 -12.34 -5.21 -9.27
C ARG A 141 -13.24 -5.37 -8.04
N ASP A 142 -13.46 -6.60 -7.60
CA ASP A 142 -14.30 -6.88 -6.43
C ASP A 142 -13.61 -6.40 -5.14
N LEU A 143 -12.30 -6.64 -5.01
CA LEU A 143 -11.52 -6.11 -3.87
C LEU A 143 -11.48 -4.58 -3.84
N MET A 144 -11.28 -3.91 -4.99
CA MET A 144 -11.34 -2.43 -5.04
C MET A 144 -12.63 -1.89 -4.39
N ILE A 145 -13.76 -2.58 -4.56
CA ILE A 145 -15.05 -2.15 -4.00
C ILE A 145 -15.06 -2.29 -2.47
N SER A 146 -14.55 -3.40 -1.91
CA SER A 146 -14.44 -3.57 -0.46
C SER A 146 -13.47 -2.56 0.15
N GLU A 147 -12.30 -2.35 -0.46
CA GLU A 147 -11.30 -1.37 -0.01
C GLU A 147 -11.86 0.06 0.06
N ALA A 148 -12.68 0.44 -0.92
CA ALA A 148 -13.33 1.75 -0.92
C ALA A 148 -14.25 1.89 0.31
N GLY A 149 -14.94 0.82 0.69
CA GLY A 149 -15.76 0.77 1.91
C GLY A 149 -14.91 0.96 3.15
N HIS A 150 -13.85 0.17 3.31
CA HIS A 150 -12.96 0.21 4.49
C HIS A 150 -12.32 1.58 4.68
N TYR A 151 -11.77 2.16 3.61
CA TYR A 151 -11.24 3.53 3.61
C TYR A 151 -12.25 4.53 4.18
N THR A 152 -13.50 4.49 3.70
CA THR A 152 -14.53 5.43 4.17
C THR A 152 -14.90 5.22 5.63
N THR A 153 -14.96 3.97 6.08
CA THR A 153 -15.25 3.62 7.47
C THR A 153 -14.15 4.12 8.42
N PHE A 154 -12.88 3.88 8.10
CA PHE A 154 -11.76 4.37 8.91
C PHE A 154 -11.75 5.89 9.01
N LEU A 155 -11.97 6.60 7.89
CA LEU A 155 -11.99 8.06 7.89
C LEU A 155 -13.19 8.62 8.66
N ALA A 156 -14.36 7.97 8.58
CA ALA A 156 -15.55 8.34 9.36
C ALA A 156 -15.30 8.18 10.86
N PHE A 157 -14.68 7.08 11.29
CA PHE A 157 -14.33 6.90 12.70
C PHE A 157 -13.27 7.88 13.19
N ALA A 158 -12.29 8.23 12.34
CA ALA A 158 -11.32 9.26 12.68
C ALA A 158 -12.03 10.59 12.98
N LYS A 159 -12.99 11.00 12.13
CA LYS A 159 -13.82 12.20 12.33
C LYS A 159 -14.68 12.12 13.59
N LYS A 160 -15.22 10.95 13.89
CA LYS A 160 -16.11 10.75 15.04
C LYS A 160 -15.40 10.81 16.39
N TYR A 161 -14.20 10.22 16.47
CA TYR A 161 -13.47 10.07 17.73
C TYR A 161 -12.34 11.08 17.92
N ALA A 162 -12.13 11.99 16.97
CA ALA A 162 -11.22 13.11 17.13
C ALA A 162 -11.79 14.13 18.13
N ASP A 163 -11.03 14.41 19.19
CA ASP A 163 -11.39 15.47 20.16
C ASP A 163 -10.76 16.81 19.77
N ASN A 164 -9.45 16.81 19.50
CA ASN A 164 -8.66 18.03 19.28
C ASN A 164 -7.93 18.04 17.92
N VAL A 165 -8.31 17.13 17.02
CA VAL A 165 -7.69 16.99 15.70
C VAL A 165 -8.66 17.50 14.64
N ASP A 166 -8.21 18.49 13.85
CA ASP A 166 -8.86 18.82 12.59
C ASP A 166 -8.56 17.69 11.58
N VAL A 167 -9.49 16.75 11.48
CA VAL A 167 -9.30 15.52 10.70
C VAL A 167 -9.17 15.80 9.21
N ASP A 168 -9.91 16.77 8.66
CA ASP A 168 -9.83 17.09 7.24
C ASP A 168 -8.48 17.72 6.89
N LYS A 169 -7.99 18.62 7.76
CA LYS A 169 -6.64 19.17 7.63
C LYS A 169 -5.59 18.06 7.77
N ARG A 170 -5.69 17.21 8.80
CA ARG A 170 -4.72 16.15 9.05
C ARG A 170 -4.71 15.11 7.92
N TRP A 171 -5.86 14.78 7.35
CA TRP A 171 -5.97 13.91 6.19
C TRP A 171 -5.29 14.49 4.95
N LYS A 172 -5.41 15.81 4.74
CA LYS A 172 -4.65 16.48 3.67
C LYS A 172 -3.14 16.37 3.88
N GLU A 173 -2.66 16.49 5.12
CA GLU A 173 -1.24 16.28 5.45
C GLU A 173 -0.80 14.84 5.14
N TRP A 174 -1.65 13.84 5.42
CA TRP A 174 -1.41 12.45 5.05
C TRP A 174 -1.29 12.27 3.53
N ILE A 175 -2.22 12.83 2.75
CA ILE A 175 -2.19 12.78 1.29
C ILE A 175 -0.89 13.43 0.75
N ASP A 176 -0.50 14.57 1.30
CA ASP A 176 0.71 15.29 0.89
C ASP A 176 1.97 14.47 1.18
N TYR A 177 2.02 13.82 2.35
CA TYR A 177 3.14 12.98 2.72
C TYR A 177 3.22 11.70 1.89
N GLU A 178 2.10 11.01 1.67
CA GLU A 178 2.04 9.83 0.81
C GLU A 178 2.47 10.15 -0.62
N THR A 179 2.04 11.30 -1.14
CA THR A 179 2.49 11.81 -2.45
C THR A 179 4.00 11.96 -2.52
N SER A 180 4.63 12.44 -1.44
CA SER A 180 6.08 12.58 -1.35
C SER A 180 6.79 11.23 -1.34
N ILE A 181 6.22 10.22 -0.68
CA ILE A 181 6.74 8.85 -0.67
C ILE A 181 6.75 8.30 -2.10
N ILE A 182 5.59 8.34 -2.78
CA ILE A 182 5.45 7.85 -4.16
C ILE A 182 6.40 8.59 -5.12
N THR A 183 6.56 9.90 -4.95
CA THR A 183 7.48 10.71 -5.79
C THR A 183 8.95 10.35 -5.56
N ASN A 184 9.34 10.08 -4.31
CA ASN A 184 10.74 9.79 -3.97
C ASN A 184 11.17 8.39 -4.40
N TYR A 185 10.24 7.42 -4.43
CA TYR A 185 10.52 6.10 -5.00
C TYR A 185 10.88 6.15 -6.50
N GLY A 186 10.53 7.22 -7.21
CA GLY A 186 10.88 7.41 -8.63
C GLY A 186 12.18 8.16 -8.94
N LYS A 187 13.12 8.37 -7.98
CA LYS A 187 14.24 9.36 -8.17
C LYS A 187 15.71 8.92 -7.89
N ASN A 188 16.08 7.71 -7.48
CA ASN A 188 17.48 7.41 -7.01
C ASN A 188 18.29 6.42 -7.88
N GLU A 189 19.31 6.88 -8.62
CA GLU A 189 20.22 6.10 -9.50
C GLU A 189 21.61 5.77 -8.87
N THR A 190 22.14 4.51 -8.84
CA THR A 190 23.60 4.13 -9.04
C THR A 190 23.99 2.63 -8.84
N ILE A 191 24.16 1.89 -9.96
CA ILE A 191 25.20 0.93 -10.48
C ILE A 191 26.12 0.08 -9.53
N LYS A 192 26.07 -1.27 -9.64
CA LYS A 192 27.13 -2.21 -10.16
C LYS A 192 26.81 -3.70 -9.95
N TYR A 193 26.96 -4.47 -11.04
CA TYR A 193 26.74 -5.92 -11.20
C TYR A 193 27.71 -6.82 -10.42
N ALA A 194 27.19 -7.92 -9.85
CA ALA A 194 27.70 -9.29 -10.00
C ALA A 194 26.80 -10.29 -9.24
N ASP A 195 26.40 -11.34 -9.96
CA ASP A 195 26.14 -12.72 -9.54
C ASP A 195 25.25 -13.06 -8.32
N ASN A 196 24.39 -14.05 -8.55
CA ASN A 196 23.63 -14.87 -7.61
C ASN A 196 22.42 -14.25 -6.89
N VAL A 197 21.27 -14.85 -7.24
CA VAL A 197 20.04 -15.15 -6.50
C VAL A 197 19.84 -14.40 -5.19
N ASP A 198 19.02 -13.36 -5.21
CA ASP A 198 18.28 -12.91 -4.03
C ASP A 198 17.06 -12.08 -4.46
N VAL A 199 15.86 -12.48 -4.04
CA VAL A 199 14.57 -11.97 -4.57
C VAL A 199 14.21 -10.59 -3.98
N ASP A 200 14.97 -10.12 -2.99
CA ASP A 200 14.95 -8.72 -2.52
C ASP A 200 15.73 -7.75 -3.44
N LYS A 201 16.38 -8.24 -4.51
CA LYS A 201 17.05 -7.38 -5.52
C LYS A 201 16.11 -6.75 -6.54
N ARG A 202 14.86 -7.20 -6.70
CA ARG A 202 13.99 -6.75 -7.82
C ARG A 202 13.36 -5.37 -7.65
N TRP A 203 13.23 -4.87 -6.41
CA TRP A 203 12.85 -3.47 -6.18
C TRP A 203 13.97 -2.48 -6.57
N LYS A 204 15.23 -2.96 -6.59
CA LYS A 204 16.40 -2.18 -7.03
C LYS A 204 16.57 -2.21 -8.56
N GLU A 205 16.21 -3.31 -9.22
CA GLU A 205 16.23 -3.44 -10.68
C GLU A 205 15.19 -2.54 -11.38
N TRP A 206 14.08 -2.22 -10.73
CA TRP A 206 13.10 -1.24 -11.22
C TRP A 206 13.67 0.20 -11.28
N ILE A 207 14.56 0.51 -10.35
CA ILE A 207 15.17 1.83 -10.20
C ILE A 207 16.43 1.97 -11.09
N ASP A 208 17.20 0.90 -11.28
CA ASP A 208 18.44 0.90 -12.08
C ASP A 208 18.20 0.91 -13.62
N TYR A 209 17.02 0.51 -14.12
CA TYR A 209 16.72 0.54 -15.55
C TYR A 209 16.40 1.96 -16.06
N GLU A 210 15.61 2.74 -15.32
CA GLU A 210 15.30 4.14 -15.66
C GLU A 210 16.56 5.04 -15.60
N THR A 211 17.57 4.61 -14.86
CA THR A 211 18.88 5.26 -14.74
C THR A 211 19.74 5.22 -16.01
N SER A 212 19.65 4.11 -16.73
CA SER A 212 20.59 3.78 -17.79
C SER A 212 20.38 4.57 -19.10
N ILE A 213 19.29 5.33 -19.20
CA ILE A 213 18.89 6.04 -20.42
C ILE A 213 19.32 7.53 -20.38
N ILE A 214 19.74 8.05 -19.22
CA ILE A 214 20.02 9.50 -19.05
C ILE A 214 21.53 9.83 -19.03
N THR A 215 22.44 8.86 -18.89
CA THR A 215 23.90 9.12 -18.78
C THR A 215 24.70 9.01 -20.09
N ASN A 216 24.09 9.21 -21.26
CA ASN A 216 24.80 9.24 -22.55
C ASN A 216 24.85 10.61 -23.26
N TYR A 217 24.57 11.72 -22.56
CA TYR A 217 24.90 13.07 -23.05
C TYR A 217 25.75 13.82 -22.02
N GLY A 218 27.07 13.60 -22.06
CA GLY A 218 27.98 14.30 -21.17
C GLY A 218 29.44 13.87 -21.19
N LYS A 219 29.96 13.35 -22.32
CA LYS A 219 31.40 13.32 -22.58
C LYS A 219 31.65 13.64 -24.04
N ASN A 220 31.96 14.91 -24.31
CA ASN A 220 33.11 15.33 -25.13
C ASN A 220 33.16 16.86 -25.20
N GLU A 221 34.40 17.34 -25.31
CA GLU A 221 34.85 18.73 -25.52
C GLU A 221 35.14 19.56 -24.26
N THR A 222 36.30 20.20 -24.04
CA THR A 222 37.72 20.03 -24.45
C THR A 222 38.49 21.13 -23.68
N ILE A 223 39.63 20.77 -23.07
CA ILE A 223 40.94 21.46 -23.22
C ILE A 223 41.21 22.86 -22.58
N HIS A 224 42.38 22.91 -21.92
CA HIS A 224 43.29 24.04 -21.59
C HIS A 224 42.99 24.98 -20.42
N GLY A 225 44.02 25.13 -19.56
CA GLY A 225 44.17 26.18 -18.55
C GLY A 225 44.99 25.71 -17.37
#